data_AF-A0A935I5L6-F1
#
_entry.id   AF-A0A935I5L6-F1
#
_cell.length_a   1.000
_cell.length_b   1.000
_cell.length_c   1.000
_cell.angle_alpha   90.00
_cell.angle_beta   90.00
_cell.angle_gamma   90.00
#
_symmetry.space_group_name_H-M   'P 1'
#
loop_
_entity.id
_entity.type
_entity.pdbx_description
1 polymer ?
#
loop_
_entity_poly.entity_id
_entity_poly.type
_entity_poly.pdbx_seq_one_letter_code
_entity_poly.pdbx_strand_id
1 'polypeptide(L)'
;MRTVTEGSALDVEALKRGNSTYLVDGVIPMLPEHLSNDICSLVPNKPRFAYSVFMEFTAKGVRKNYRIEETLIESKRRYSYEEAQQVIESGKGDNAALIIELHKLAKTLFALRMKNGGIDFETQEVKFIPDENQMPVRAIVKTRTDATSLVEECMLAANRTVAEHLHVLKQTWKTKDLPPYVYRIHDQPDKEKMEAAVGVVRALVLTCQVASSPLCRSTTSSLKQPTVLRSGCEHPVLAFHGQGRLCRAQHRSLRTWLC
;
A
#
# COMPACT_ATOMS: atom_id res chain seq x y z
N MET A 1 -3.61 14.74 21.87
CA MET A 1 -3.87 13.45 21.19
C MET A 1 -2.61 12.58 21.23
N ARG A 2 -2.20 12.09 22.42
CA ARG A 2 -1.00 11.26 22.56
C ARG A 2 -1.21 10.25 23.69
N THR A 3 -1.66 9.05 23.33
CA THR A 3 -1.75 7.91 24.26
C THR A 3 -0.36 7.46 24.70
N VAL A 4 0.65 7.68 23.86
CA VAL A 4 2.07 7.52 24.18
C VAL A 4 2.74 8.89 24.06
N THR A 5 3.33 9.35 25.15
CA THR A 5 4.02 10.65 25.20
C THR A 5 5.51 10.42 25.00
N GLU A 6 6.14 11.23 24.16
CA GLU A 6 7.58 11.21 23.89
C GLU A 6 8.40 11.27 25.19
N GLY A 7 9.39 10.40 25.33
CA GLY A 7 10.24 10.28 26.51
C GLY A 7 9.59 9.59 27.72
N SER A 8 8.32 9.17 27.64
CA SER A 8 7.68 8.38 28.71
C SER A 8 8.24 6.95 28.77
N ALA A 9 8.03 6.26 29.89
CA ALA A 9 8.42 4.85 30.01
C ALA A 9 7.78 3.95 28.92
N LEU A 10 6.56 4.28 28.50
CA LEU A 10 5.88 3.58 27.41
C LEU A 10 6.57 3.82 26.05
N ASP A 11 7.04 5.04 25.80
CA ASP A 11 7.74 5.40 24.57
C ASP A 11 9.10 4.69 24.49
N VAL A 12 9.85 4.68 25.60
CA VAL A 12 11.14 3.97 25.69
C VAL A 12 10.97 2.47 25.42
N GLU A 13 9.96 1.84 26.00
CA GLU A 13 9.69 0.41 25.77
C GLU A 13 9.20 0.14 24.34
N ALA A 14 8.34 1.00 23.79
CA ALA A 14 7.88 0.88 22.41
C ALA A 14 9.05 1.01 21.41
N LEU A 15 9.96 1.96 21.65
CA LEU A 15 11.18 2.15 20.85
C LEU A 15 12.09 0.91 20.92
N LYS A 16 12.23 0.31 22.10
CA LYS A 16 13.03 -0.91 22.31
C LYS A 16 12.45 -2.12 21.56
N ARG A 17 11.12 -2.28 21.53
CA ARG A 17 10.45 -3.38 20.81
C ARG A 17 10.41 -3.15 19.30
N GLY A 18 10.18 -1.91 18.86
CA GLY A 18 10.12 -1.50 17.45
C GLY A 18 8.87 -1.98 16.68
N ASN A 19 8.44 -3.23 16.85
CA ASN A 19 7.25 -3.79 16.24
C ASN A 19 6.54 -4.81 17.16
N SER A 20 5.29 -5.16 16.82
CA SER A 20 4.63 -6.32 17.41
C SER A 20 5.10 -7.58 16.69
N THR A 21 5.50 -8.61 17.44
CA THR A 21 5.94 -9.89 16.88
C THR A 21 4.76 -10.86 16.83
N TYR A 22 4.42 -11.33 15.63
CA TYR A 22 3.33 -12.29 15.40
C TYR A 22 3.90 -13.70 15.32
N LEU A 23 3.53 -14.54 16.28
CA LEU A 23 3.88 -15.96 16.36
C LEU A 23 2.70 -16.81 15.89
N VAL A 24 2.90 -18.13 15.81
CA VAL A 24 1.83 -19.06 15.42
C VAL A 24 0.74 -19.13 16.49
N ASP A 25 1.13 -19.07 17.75
CA ASP A 25 0.33 -19.26 18.96
C ASP A 25 -0.05 -17.93 19.66
N GLY A 26 0.42 -16.78 19.16
CA GLY A 26 0.09 -15.51 19.80
C GLY A 26 0.78 -14.29 19.19
N VAL A 27 0.61 -13.17 19.89
CA VAL A 27 1.24 -11.90 19.52
C VAL A 27 1.96 -11.36 20.74
N ILE A 28 3.22 -11.00 20.58
CA ILE A 28 3.96 -10.21 21.57
C ILE A 28 3.77 -8.74 21.15
N PRO A 29 2.90 -7.97 21.82
CA PRO A 29 2.52 -6.65 21.34
C PRO A 29 3.61 -5.62 21.65
N MET A 30 3.77 -4.64 20.76
CA MET A 30 4.68 -3.50 20.99
C MET A 30 4.22 -2.61 22.16
N LEU A 31 2.92 -2.42 22.27
CA LEU A 31 2.28 -1.61 23.32
C LEU A 31 1.51 -2.51 24.29
N PRO A 32 1.24 -2.06 25.52
CA PRO A 32 0.34 -2.77 26.43
C PRO A 32 -1.00 -3.07 25.77
N GLU A 33 -1.54 -4.26 26.00
CA GLU A 33 -2.79 -4.72 25.37
C GLU A 33 -3.97 -3.79 25.61
N HIS A 34 -4.05 -3.19 26.80
CA HIS A 34 -5.10 -2.23 27.11
C HIS A 34 -5.08 -1.01 26.18
N LEU A 35 -3.89 -0.57 25.76
CA LEU A 35 -3.74 0.51 24.78
C LEU A 35 -4.02 0.01 23.36
N SER A 36 -3.41 -1.10 22.93
CA SER A 36 -3.51 -1.58 21.55
C SER A 36 -4.90 -2.12 21.20
N ASN A 37 -5.51 -2.91 22.10
CA ASN A 37 -6.71 -3.69 21.81
C ASN A 37 -8.01 -2.98 22.19
N ASP A 38 -7.95 -1.98 23.09
CA ASP A 38 -9.13 -1.22 23.50
C ASP A 38 -9.05 0.25 23.09
N ILE A 39 -8.11 1.01 23.68
CA ILE A 39 -8.10 2.49 23.55
C ILE A 39 -7.80 2.93 22.11
N CYS A 40 -6.78 2.36 21.48
CA CYS A 40 -6.38 2.70 20.12
C CYS A 40 -7.08 1.85 19.04
N SER A 41 -7.70 0.74 19.43
CA SER A 41 -8.41 -0.14 18.50
C SER A 41 -9.68 0.51 17.99
N LEU A 42 -9.90 0.46 16.67
CA LEU A 42 -11.09 0.99 16.00
C LEU A 42 -12.30 0.04 16.12
N VAL A 43 -12.64 -0.30 17.36
CA VAL A 43 -13.78 -1.15 17.66
C VAL A 43 -15.11 -0.48 17.26
N PRO A 44 -16.10 -1.25 16.78
CA PRO A 44 -17.36 -0.67 16.33
C PRO A 44 -18.12 0.10 17.41
N ASN A 45 -18.84 1.14 16.99
CA ASN A 45 -19.76 1.94 17.80
C ASN A 45 -19.11 2.61 19.02
N LYS A 46 -17.79 2.84 18.97
CA LYS A 46 -17.09 3.65 19.95
C LYS A 46 -16.32 4.79 19.27
N PRO A 47 -16.39 6.03 19.77
CA PRO A 47 -15.60 7.12 19.26
C PRO A 47 -14.11 6.87 19.50
N ARG A 48 -13.29 7.15 18.50
CA ARG A 48 -11.84 6.95 18.51
C ARG A 48 -11.13 8.11 17.82
N PHE A 49 -10.06 8.58 18.43
CA PHE A 49 -9.18 9.55 17.80
C PHE A 49 -8.38 8.86 16.68
N ALA A 50 -8.31 9.49 15.51
CA ALA A 50 -7.58 8.98 14.36
C ALA A 50 -6.83 10.10 13.63
N TYR A 51 -5.79 9.73 12.89
CA TYR A 51 -5.25 10.57 11.84
C TYR A 51 -5.84 10.10 10.52
N SER A 52 -6.58 10.96 9.85
CA SER A 52 -7.28 10.63 8.60
C SER A 52 -6.58 11.29 7.41
N VAL A 53 -6.42 10.51 6.33
CA VAL A 53 -5.94 10.98 5.04
C VAL A 53 -7.11 11.02 4.06
N PHE A 54 -7.67 12.19 3.84
CA PHE A 54 -8.73 12.38 2.84
C PHE A 54 -8.10 12.58 1.47
N MET A 55 -8.58 11.86 0.47
CA MET A 55 -8.04 11.90 -0.89
C MET A 55 -9.17 11.99 -1.91
N GLU A 56 -8.97 12.80 -2.94
CA GLU A 56 -9.90 12.93 -4.06
C GLU A 56 -9.27 12.32 -5.31
N PHE A 57 -9.88 11.26 -5.84
CA PHE A 57 -9.43 10.57 -7.04
C PHE A 57 -10.34 10.84 -8.22
N THR A 58 -9.75 10.95 -9.41
CA THR A 58 -10.51 10.84 -10.66
C THR A 58 -10.90 9.38 -10.92
N ALA A 59 -11.87 9.16 -11.81
CA ALA A 59 -12.22 7.82 -12.29
C ALA A 59 -11.04 7.05 -12.94
N LYS A 60 -9.96 7.74 -13.33
CA LYS A 60 -8.74 7.13 -13.87
C LYS A 60 -7.69 6.81 -12.79
N GLY A 61 -8.02 6.94 -11.50
CA GLY A 61 -7.11 6.67 -10.39
C GLY A 61 -6.06 7.76 -10.13
N VAL A 62 -6.16 8.92 -10.78
CA VAL A 62 -5.25 10.06 -10.51
C VAL A 62 -5.75 10.84 -9.29
N ARG A 63 -4.90 10.98 -8.26
CA ARG A 63 -5.18 11.82 -7.08
C ARG A 63 -5.12 13.31 -7.47
N LYS A 64 -6.19 14.05 -7.20
CA LYS A 64 -6.30 15.49 -7.48
C LYS A 64 -6.03 16.36 -6.28
N ASN A 65 -6.52 15.94 -5.12
CA ASN A 65 -6.37 16.68 -3.89
C ASN A 65 -6.24 15.71 -2.71
N TYR A 66 -5.68 16.20 -1.62
CA TYR A 66 -5.66 15.48 -0.35
C TYR A 66 -5.58 16.45 0.83
N ARG A 67 -6.00 15.97 2.01
CA ARG A 67 -5.77 16.66 3.29
C ARG A 67 -5.53 15.61 4.39
N ILE A 68 -4.66 15.95 5.32
CA ILE A 68 -4.32 15.09 6.46
C ILE A 68 -4.75 15.85 7.71
N GLU A 69 -5.64 15.25 8.50
CA GLU A 69 -6.29 15.92 9.62
C GLU A 69 -6.39 14.97 10.84
N GLU A 70 -6.32 15.53 12.04
CA GLU A 70 -6.73 14.86 13.27
C GLU A 70 -8.26 14.78 13.32
N THR A 71 -8.79 13.59 13.54
CA THR A 71 -10.22 13.31 13.48
C THR A 71 -10.70 12.51 14.69
N LEU A 72 -12.00 12.60 14.93
CA LEU A 72 -12.74 11.71 15.82
C LEU A 72 -13.69 10.88 14.96
N ILE A 73 -13.52 9.57 14.96
CA ILE A 73 -14.24 8.64 14.09
C ILE A 73 -14.99 7.60 14.92
N GLU A 74 -16.07 7.06 14.38
CA GLU A 74 -16.80 5.96 15.00
C GLU A 74 -17.09 4.90 13.94
N SER A 75 -16.31 3.83 13.97
CA SER A 75 -16.51 2.70 13.05
C SER A 75 -17.89 2.10 13.26
N LYS A 76 -18.69 2.00 12.21
CA LYS A 76 -20.05 1.44 12.31
C LYS A 76 -20.10 -0.08 12.24
N ARG A 77 -19.10 -0.70 11.61
CA ARG A 77 -19.05 -2.15 11.42
C ARG A 77 -17.61 -2.63 11.28
N ARG A 78 -17.33 -3.78 11.88
CA ARG A 78 -16.11 -4.57 11.63
C ARG A 78 -16.43 -5.61 10.57
N TYR A 79 -15.61 -5.68 9.53
CA TYR A 79 -15.69 -6.70 8.48
C TYR A 79 -14.51 -7.67 8.59
N SER A 80 -14.76 -8.95 8.37
CA SER A 80 -13.72 -9.90 7.97
C SER A 80 -13.43 -9.76 6.46
N TYR A 81 -12.28 -10.27 6.01
CA TYR A 81 -11.95 -10.27 4.59
C TYR A 81 -12.94 -11.13 3.79
N GLU A 82 -13.39 -12.23 4.36
CA GLU A 82 -14.39 -13.13 3.76
C GLU A 82 -15.73 -12.42 3.61
N GLU A 83 -16.20 -11.70 4.63
CA GLU A 83 -17.42 -10.90 4.53
C GLU A 83 -17.31 -9.80 3.47
N ALA A 84 -16.19 -9.06 3.45
CA ALA A 84 -15.96 -8.02 2.45
C ALA A 84 -15.90 -8.60 1.03
N GLN A 85 -15.27 -9.77 0.85
CA GLN A 85 -15.23 -10.49 -0.41
C GLN A 85 -16.63 -10.88 -0.88
N GLN A 86 -17.46 -11.42 0.02
CA GLN A 86 -18.86 -11.77 -0.29
C GLN A 86 -19.67 -10.54 -0.72
N VAL A 87 -19.47 -9.39 -0.08
CA VAL A 87 -20.13 -8.13 -0.47
C VAL A 87 -19.68 -7.69 -1.87
N ILE A 88 -18.38 -7.79 -2.17
CA ILE A 88 -17.81 -7.47 -3.49
C ILE A 88 -18.42 -8.36 -4.58
N GLU A 89 -18.54 -9.65 -4.33
CA GLU A 89 -19.03 -10.65 -5.31
C GLU A 89 -20.54 -10.58 -5.49
N SER A 90 -21.29 -10.52 -4.40
CA SER A 90 -22.76 -10.56 -4.44
C SER A 90 -23.40 -9.21 -4.72
N GLY A 91 -22.66 -8.12 -4.49
CA GLY A 91 -23.18 -6.75 -4.54
C GLY A 91 -24.21 -6.42 -3.45
N LYS A 92 -24.35 -7.27 -2.44
CA LYS A 92 -25.36 -7.17 -1.37
C LYS A 92 -24.70 -7.15 0.01
N GLY A 93 -25.38 -6.50 0.96
CA GLY A 93 -24.93 -6.39 2.34
C GLY A 93 -24.78 -4.93 2.79
N ASP A 94 -24.43 -4.75 4.07
CA ASP A 94 -24.24 -3.41 4.64
C ASP A 94 -23.10 -2.68 3.92
N ASN A 95 -23.33 -1.40 3.59
CA ASN A 95 -22.38 -0.55 2.88
C ASN A 95 -21.92 -1.10 1.51
N ALA A 96 -22.66 -2.02 0.90
CA ALA A 96 -22.27 -2.63 -0.38
C ALA A 96 -21.95 -1.60 -1.47
N ALA A 97 -22.80 -0.58 -1.64
CA ALA A 97 -22.57 0.47 -2.63
C ALA A 97 -21.19 1.14 -2.48
N LEU A 98 -20.81 1.44 -1.24
CA LEU A 98 -19.51 2.05 -0.94
C LEU A 98 -18.36 1.07 -1.18
N ILE A 99 -18.46 -0.17 -0.67
CA ILE A 99 -17.41 -1.19 -0.82
C ILE A 99 -17.15 -1.47 -2.31
N ILE A 100 -18.20 -1.52 -3.13
CA ILE A 100 -18.10 -1.72 -4.57
C ILE A 100 -17.39 -0.54 -5.25
N GLU A 101 -17.70 0.70 -4.88
CA GLU A 101 -17.00 1.86 -5.43
C GLU A 101 -15.52 1.90 -5.02
N LEU A 102 -15.21 1.58 -3.76
CA LEU A 102 -13.83 1.45 -3.29
C LEU A 102 -13.08 0.34 -4.03
N HIS A 103 -13.73 -0.79 -4.26
CA HIS A 103 -13.17 -1.90 -5.03
C HIS A 103 -12.85 -1.50 -6.48
N LYS A 104 -13.74 -0.75 -7.15
CA LYS A 104 -13.47 -0.21 -8.51
C LYS A 104 -12.26 0.71 -8.52
N LEU A 105 -12.16 1.58 -7.51
CA LEU A 105 -11.00 2.47 -7.37
C LEU A 105 -9.72 1.65 -7.15
N ALA A 106 -9.74 0.67 -6.24
CA ALA A 106 -8.60 -0.19 -5.96
C ALA A 106 -8.11 -0.94 -7.21
N LYS A 107 -9.02 -1.51 -8.01
CA LYS A 107 -8.68 -2.14 -9.30
C LYS A 107 -8.01 -1.16 -10.27
N THR A 108 -8.47 0.07 -10.30
CA THR A 108 -7.89 1.13 -11.12
C THR A 108 -6.48 1.51 -10.64
N LEU A 109 -6.29 1.64 -9.32
CA LEU A 109 -5.00 1.93 -8.70
C LEU A 109 -3.99 0.80 -8.92
N PHE A 110 -4.41 -0.44 -8.74
CA PHE A 110 -3.59 -1.63 -9.01
C PHE A 110 -3.13 -1.66 -10.48
N ALA A 111 -4.05 -1.49 -11.43
CA ALA A 111 -3.72 -1.48 -12.85
C ALA A 111 -2.71 -0.36 -13.19
N LEU A 112 -2.87 0.82 -12.59
CA LEU A 112 -1.93 1.94 -12.77
C LEU A 112 -0.56 1.64 -12.14
N ARG A 113 -0.53 1.00 -10.97
CA ARG A 113 0.69 0.57 -10.28
C ARG A 113 1.47 -0.43 -11.14
N MET A 114 0.80 -1.46 -11.65
CA MET A 114 1.42 -2.47 -12.52
C MET A 114 1.92 -1.85 -13.82
N LYS A 115 1.15 -0.94 -14.43
CA LYS A 115 1.58 -0.20 -15.64
C LYS A 115 2.85 0.64 -15.40
N ASN A 116 3.03 1.16 -14.19
CA ASN A 116 4.19 1.98 -13.82
C ASN A 116 5.39 1.15 -13.31
N GLY A 117 5.42 -0.17 -13.57
CA GLY A 117 6.52 -1.03 -13.15
C GLY A 117 6.40 -1.55 -11.71
N GLY A 118 5.19 -1.50 -11.14
CA GLY A 118 4.90 -2.20 -9.89
C GLY A 118 5.16 -3.69 -10.04
N ILE A 119 5.85 -4.27 -9.05
CA ILE A 119 6.12 -5.70 -9.00
C ILE A 119 5.12 -6.32 -8.03
N ASP A 120 4.49 -7.41 -8.47
CA ASP A 120 3.60 -8.21 -7.65
C ASP A 120 4.37 -9.46 -7.18
N PHE A 121 4.98 -9.38 -6.00
CA PHE A 121 5.58 -10.54 -5.36
C PHE A 121 4.50 -11.29 -4.59
N GLU A 122 3.77 -12.17 -5.27
CA GLU A 122 2.91 -13.12 -4.58
C GLU A 122 3.79 -14.07 -3.75
N THR A 123 3.89 -13.79 -2.46
CA THR A 123 4.51 -14.69 -1.50
C THR A 123 3.44 -15.66 -1.00
N GLN A 124 3.70 -16.96 -1.11
CA GLN A 124 2.81 -17.98 -0.56
C GLN A 124 2.97 -18.00 0.95
N GLU A 125 2.11 -17.26 1.65
CA GLU A 125 2.03 -17.33 3.10
C GLU A 125 1.23 -18.56 3.54
N VAL A 126 1.76 -19.31 4.51
CA VAL A 126 1.06 -20.47 5.10
C VAL A 126 0.49 -20.07 6.46
N LYS A 127 -0.82 -20.28 6.63
CA LYS A 127 -1.53 -20.15 7.92
C LYS A 127 -1.68 -21.53 8.56
N PHE A 128 -1.18 -21.68 9.77
CA PHE A 128 -1.42 -22.87 10.58
C PHE A 128 -2.73 -22.76 11.35
N ILE A 129 -3.48 -23.86 11.43
CA ILE A 129 -4.68 -24.00 12.25
C ILE A 129 -4.30 -24.88 13.44
N PRO A 130 -4.27 -24.33 14.67
CA PRO A 130 -4.05 -25.09 15.88
C PRO A 130 -5.28 -25.94 16.27
N ASP A 131 -5.05 -27.03 17.00
CA ASP A 131 -6.08 -27.78 17.73
C ASP A 131 -6.33 -27.18 19.12
N GLU A 132 -7.15 -27.85 19.94
CA GLU A 132 -7.48 -27.45 21.32
C GLU A 132 -6.25 -27.35 22.24
N ASN A 133 -5.17 -28.06 21.92
CA ASN A 133 -3.90 -28.03 22.66
C ASN A 133 -2.87 -27.05 22.05
N GLN A 134 -3.31 -26.17 21.13
CA GLN A 134 -2.48 -25.23 20.39
C GLN A 134 -1.45 -25.88 19.42
N MET A 135 -1.63 -27.15 19.08
CA MET A 135 -0.76 -27.86 18.14
C MET A 135 -1.23 -27.67 16.70
N PRO A 136 -0.35 -27.30 15.75
CA PRO A 136 -0.75 -27.06 14.36
C PRO A 136 -1.17 -28.36 13.67
N VAL A 137 -2.46 -28.52 13.41
CA VAL A 137 -3.03 -29.71 12.74
C VAL A 137 -3.20 -29.55 11.24
N ARG A 138 -3.29 -28.31 10.75
CA ARG A 138 -3.48 -28.03 9.33
C ARG A 138 -2.72 -26.79 8.89
N ALA A 139 -2.21 -26.82 7.67
CA ALA A 139 -1.64 -25.68 6.96
C ALA A 139 -2.55 -25.28 5.80
N ILE A 140 -2.86 -23.99 5.68
CA ILE A 140 -3.63 -23.42 4.57
C ILE A 140 -2.78 -22.33 3.92
N VAL A 141 -2.59 -22.42 2.61
CA VAL A 141 -1.95 -21.34 1.84
C VAL A 141 -2.94 -20.19 1.74
N LYS A 142 -2.55 -19.01 2.24
CA LYS A 142 -3.31 -17.78 2.05
C LYS A 142 -3.17 -17.33 0.60
N THR A 143 -4.29 -17.03 -0.02
CA THR A 143 -4.34 -16.43 -1.34
C THR A 143 -4.78 -14.97 -1.25
N ARG A 144 -4.27 -14.16 -2.16
CA ARG A 144 -4.72 -12.79 -2.32
C ARG A 144 -6.13 -12.81 -2.95
N THR A 145 -7.02 -12.05 -2.34
CA THR A 145 -8.42 -11.84 -2.76
C THR A 145 -8.66 -10.38 -3.16
N ASP A 146 -9.78 -10.10 -3.84
CA ASP A 146 -10.17 -8.73 -4.18
C ASP A 146 -10.33 -7.87 -2.92
N ALA A 147 -10.86 -8.43 -1.82
CA ALA A 147 -10.98 -7.74 -0.53
C ALA A 147 -9.62 -7.40 0.08
N THR A 148 -8.64 -8.32 0.06
CA THR A 148 -7.28 -8.02 0.54
C THR A 148 -6.59 -6.98 -0.34
N SER A 149 -6.75 -7.08 -1.67
CA SER A 149 -6.18 -6.13 -2.64
C SER A 149 -6.77 -4.73 -2.48
N LEU A 150 -8.07 -4.63 -2.17
CA LEU A 150 -8.73 -3.36 -1.87
C LEU A 150 -8.04 -2.61 -0.73
N VAL A 151 -7.85 -3.29 0.41
CA VAL A 151 -7.19 -2.69 1.57
C VAL A 151 -5.73 -2.35 1.25
N GLU A 152 -5.01 -3.24 0.55
CA GLU A 152 -3.64 -3.02 0.13
C GLU A 152 -3.48 -1.73 -0.68
N GLU A 153 -4.28 -1.54 -1.73
CA GLU A 153 -4.20 -0.35 -2.60
C GLU A 153 -4.60 0.93 -1.86
N CYS A 154 -5.59 0.87 -0.97
CA CYS A 154 -5.95 2.01 -0.11
C CYS A 154 -4.79 2.40 0.82
N MET A 155 -4.12 1.43 1.43
CA MET A 155 -2.99 1.68 2.33
C MET A 155 -1.75 2.19 1.57
N LEU A 156 -1.48 1.65 0.38
CA LEU A 156 -0.41 2.15 -0.50
C LEU A 156 -0.68 3.60 -0.91
N ALA A 157 -1.91 3.93 -1.30
CA ALA A 157 -2.31 5.29 -1.64
C ALA A 157 -2.14 6.26 -0.45
N ALA A 158 -2.55 5.87 0.76
CA ALA A 158 -2.37 6.67 1.95
C ALA A 158 -0.89 6.90 2.28
N ASN A 159 -0.07 5.84 2.32
CA ASN A 159 1.36 5.93 2.62
C ASN A 159 2.11 6.80 1.62
N ARG A 160 1.81 6.65 0.32
CA ARG A 160 2.38 7.50 -0.73
C ARG A 160 1.98 8.96 -0.55
N THR A 161 0.72 9.21 -0.18
CA THR A 161 0.23 10.58 0.07
C THR A 161 0.96 11.23 1.24
N VAL A 162 1.18 10.50 2.34
CA VAL A 162 1.94 11.00 3.48
C VAL A 162 3.40 11.29 3.10
N ALA A 163 4.05 10.39 2.37
CA ALA A 163 5.43 10.59 1.90
C ALA A 163 5.57 11.82 0.97
N GLU A 164 4.61 12.02 0.07
CA GLU A 164 4.56 13.18 -0.81
C GLU A 164 4.24 14.48 -0.04
N HIS A 165 3.44 14.40 1.03
CA HIS A 165 3.11 15.56 1.87
C HIS A 165 4.33 16.18 2.56
N LEU A 166 5.32 15.37 2.93
CA LEU A 166 6.57 15.87 3.53
C LEU A 166 7.32 16.86 2.61
N HIS A 167 7.24 16.65 1.30
CA HIS A 167 7.81 17.57 0.32
C HIS A 167 7.03 18.88 0.24
N VAL A 168 5.70 18.82 0.38
CA VAL A 168 4.86 20.01 0.48
C VAL A 168 5.19 20.78 1.76
N LEU A 169 5.35 20.11 2.90
CA LEU A 169 5.73 20.75 4.16
C LEU A 169 7.09 21.46 4.05
N LYS A 170 8.08 20.85 3.40
CA LYS A 170 9.36 21.52 3.09
C LYS A 170 9.16 22.83 2.33
N GLN A 171 8.30 22.83 1.31
CA GLN A 171 7.99 24.03 0.53
C GLN A 171 7.23 25.07 1.37
N THR A 172 6.25 24.64 2.17
CA THR A 172 5.44 25.51 3.02
C THR A 172 6.26 26.15 4.14
N TRP A 173 7.12 25.38 4.81
CA TRP A 173 7.97 25.84 5.91
C TRP A 173 9.25 26.54 5.41
N LYS A 174 9.47 26.57 4.09
CA LYS A 174 10.65 27.19 3.46
C LYS A 174 11.97 26.66 4.04
N THR A 175 12.02 25.37 4.39
CA THR A 175 13.22 24.73 4.93
C THR A 175 14.11 24.23 3.80
N LYS A 176 15.44 24.31 3.99
CA LYS A 176 16.41 23.80 3.01
C LYS A 176 16.30 22.29 2.83
N ASP A 177 16.04 21.59 3.93
CA ASP A 177 15.93 20.14 4.01
C ASP A 177 14.51 19.70 4.37
N LEU A 178 14.19 18.42 4.10
CA LEU A 178 12.95 17.82 4.56
C LEU A 178 12.97 17.78 6.09
N PRO A 179 11.82 17.95 6.77
CA PRO A 179 11.74 17.70 8.21
C PRO A 179 12.19 16.26 8.50
N PRO A 180 12.87 15.98 9.63
CA PRO A 180 13.32 14.64 9.95
C PRO A 180 12.14 13.67 10.00
N TYR A 181 12.26 12.55 9.29
CA TYR A 181 11.19 11.56 9.15
C TYR A 181 11.77 10.16 8.95
N VAL A 182 10.98 9.16 9.34
CA VAL A 182 11.29 7.74 9.08
C VAL A 182 10.74 7.36 7.72
N TYR A 183 11.57 6.73 6.89
CA TYR A 183 11.16 6.24 5.58
C TYR A 183 11.68 4.83 5.32
N ARG A 184 11.02 4.14 4.39
CA ARG A 184 11.40 2.79 3.95
C ARG A 184 11.87 2.85 2.51
N ILE A 185 13.12 2.48 2.27
CA ILE A 185 13.72 2.34 0.92
C ILE A 185 13.97 0.87 0.64
N HIS A 186 13.75 0.49 -0.61
CA HIS A 186 14.20 -0.77 -1.18
C HIS A 186 15.31 -0.43 -2.18
N ASP A 187 16.54 -0.82 -1.86
CA ASP A 187 17.69 -0.57 -2.74
C ASP A 187 17.61 -1.39 -4.03
N GLN A 188 18.36 -0.95 -5.04
CA GLN A 188 18.48 -1.69 -6.29
C GLN A 188 19.10 -3.08 -6.02
N PRO A 189 18.61 -4.14 -6.69
CA PRO A 189 19.18 -5.47 -6.53
C PRO A 189 20.63 -5.47 -6.99
N ASP A 190 21.47 -6.20 -6.26
CA ASP A 190 22.89 -6.36 -6.56
C ASP A 190 23.09 -6.94 -7.97
N LYS A 191 23.98 -6.33 -8.75
CA LYS A 191 24.25 -6.68 -10.15
C LYS A 191 24.71 -8.12 -10.28
N GLU A 192 25.55 -8.60 -9.37
CA GLU A 192 26.06 -9.98 -9.41
C GLU A 192 24.94 -11.00 -9.19
N LYS A 193 24.04 -10.73 -8.22
CA LYS A 193 22.87 -11.57 -7.96
C LYS A 193 21.88 -11.56 -9.13
N MET A 194 21.72 -10.42 -9.80
CA MET A 194 20.90 -10.29 -11.00
C MET A 194 21.48 -11.09 -12.16
N GLU A 195 22.79 -11.03 -12.40
CA GLU A 195 23.45 -11.82 -13.44
C GLU A 195 23.34 -13.32 -13.18
N ALA A 196 23.54 -13.75 -11.93
CA ALA A 196 23.34 -15.14 -11.52
C ALA A 196 21.90 -15.61 -11.75
N ALA A 197 20.91 -14.80 -11.35
CA ALA A 197 19.50 -15.12 -11.58
C ALA A 197 19.16 -15.22 -13.07
N VAL A 198 19.66 -14.30 -13.89
CA VAL A 198 19.49 -14.34 -15.36
C VAL A 198 20.16 -15.59 -15.96
N GLY A 199 21.33 -15.99 -15.44
CA GLY A 199 22.00 -17.23 -15.82
C GLY A 199 21.13 -18.46 -15.59
N VAL A 200 20.52 -18.58 -14.41
CA VAL A 200 19.59 -19.67 -14.08
C VAL A 200 18.38 -19.67 -15.02
N VAL A 201 17.76 -18.51 -15.25
CA VAL A 201 16.60 -18.39 -16.15
C VAL A 201 16.98 -18.80 -17.58
N ARG A 202 18.14 -18.37 -18.09
CA ARG A 202 18.62 -18.77 -19.42
C ARG A 202 18.80 -20.28 -19.53
N ALA A 203 19.41 -20.91 -18.53
CA ALA A 203 19.60 -22.36 -18.51
C ALA A 203 18.25 -23.10 -18.54
N LEU A 204 17.28 -22.69 -17.72
CA LEU A 204 15.95 -23.30 -17.69
C LEU A 204 15.18 -23.09 -19.00
N VAL A 205 15.23 -21.90 -19.60
CA VAL A 205 14.58 -21.59 -20.88
C VAL A 205 15.20 -22.36 -22.04
N LEU A 206 16.53 -22.49 -22.08
CA LEU A 206 17.24 -23.30 -23.08
C LEU A 206 16.93 -24.80 -22.90
N THR A 207 16.80 -25.29 -21.66
CA THR A 207 16.42 -26.68 -21.39
C THR A 207 14.98 -26.97 -21.88
N CYS A 208 14.06 -26.02 -21.70
CA CYS A 208 12.71 -26.13 -22.26
C CYS A 208 12.67 -26.11 -23.79
N GLN A 209 13.51 -25.31 -24.45
CA GLN A 209 13.57 -25.28 -25.93
C GLN A 209 14.14 -26.57 -26.54
N VAL A 210 15.05 -27.25 -25.83
CA VAL A 210 15.63 -28.53 -26.29
C VAL A 210 14.70 -29.70 -26.01
N ALA A 211 13.83 -29.62 -24.99
CA ALA A 211 12.87 -30.66 -24.65
C ALA A 211 11.58 -30.66 -25.51
N SER A 212 11.36 -29.65 -26.35
CA SER A 212 10.17 -29.56 -27.20
C SER A 212 10.49 -29.39 -28.69
N SER A 213 10.58 -30.50 -29.42
CA SER A 213 10.14 -30.55 -30.82
C SER A 213 9.77 -32.00 -31.20
N PRO A 214 8.65 -32.20 -31.92
CA PRO A 214 8.45 -31.61 -33.23
C PRO A 214 7.08 -30.93 -33.37
N LEU A 215 7.00 -29.61 -33.16
CA LEU A 215 6.01 -28.75 -33.84
C LEU A 215 6.42 -27.26 -33.70
N CYS A 216 7.66 -26.93 -34.03
CA CYS A 216 8.14 -25.55 -34.03
C CYS A 216 7.92 -24.94 -35.42
N ARG A 217 6.76 -24.30 -35.65
CA ARG A 217 6.61 -23.24 -36.66
C ARG A 217 5.71 -22.13 -36.13
N SER A 218 6.20 -20.91 -36.30
CA SER A 218 5.57 -19.61 -36.04
C SER A 218 5.51 -19.17 -34.57
N THR A 219 6.53 -18.42 -34.14
CA THR A 219 6.41 -17.06 -33.56
C THR A 219 7.74 -16.62 -32.94
N THR A 220 8.75 -16.42 -33.79
CA THR A 220 9.97 -15.69 -33.44
C THR A 220 9.94 -14.34 -34.14
N SER A 221 9.24 -13.36 -33.56
CA SER A 221 9.33 -11.97 -34.06
C SER A 221 9.38 -10.89 -32.96
N SER A 222 9.46 -11.24 -31.67
CA SER A 222 9.30 -10.23 -30.60
C SER A 222 10.34 -10.28 -29.48
N LEU A 223 11.58 -10.66 -29.78
CA LEU A 223 12.72 -10.44 -28.88
C LEU A 223 13.84 -9.70 -29.62
N LYS A 224 13.61 -8.42 -29.91
CA LYS A 224 14.69 -7.48 -30.20
C LYS A 224 15.30 -7.04 -28.87
N GLN A 225 16.63 -7.13 -28.80
CA GLN A 225 17.47 -6.78 -27.66
C GLN A 225 17.21 -5.34 -27.15
N PRO A 226 17.40 -5.05 -25.86
CA PRO A 226 17.39 -3.67 -25.38
C PRO A 226 18.70 -2.97 -25.80
N THR A 227 18.56 -1.97 -26.67
CA THR A 227 19.64 -1.02 -27.00
C THR A 227 19.97 -0.19 -25.77
N VAL A 228 21.22 -0.27 -25.31
CA VAL A 228 21.77 0.59 -24.26
C VAL A 228 21.91 2.01 -24.81
N LEU A 229 21.09 2.95 -24.32
CA LEU A 229 21.28 4.38 -24.54
C LEU A 229 22.01 4.97 -23.34
N ARG A 230 23.31 5.28 -23.52
CA ARG A 230 24.10 6.17 -22.67
C ARG A 230 24.19 7.54 -23.34
N SER A 231 23.74 8.57 -22.63
CA SER A 231 24.24 9.96 -22.62
C SER A 231 23.22 10.75 -21.78
N GLY A 232 23.51 11.77 -20.98
CA GLY A 232 24.67 12.59 -20.71
C GLY A 232 24.08 13.76 -19.88
N CYS A 233 24.80 14.22 -18.86
CA CYS A 233 24.40 15.39 -18.08
C CYS A 233 24.12 16.59 -18.99
N GLU A 234 23.08 17.38 -18.68
CA GLU A 234 23.12 18.86 -18.61
C GLU A 234 21.73 19.41 -18.22
N HIS A 235 21.72 20.30 -17.22
CA HIS A 235 20.56 21.16 -16.91
C HIS A 235 20.27 22.11 -18.09
N PRO A 236 19.02 22.57 -18.24
CA PRO A 236 18.81 23.97 -17.85
C PRO A 236 17.48 24.25 -17.15
N VAL A 237 17.60 25.22 -16.24
CA VAL A 237 16.55 26.01 -15.61
C VAL A 237 15.72 26.73 -16.68
N LEU A 238 14.40 26.62 -16.63
CA LEU A 238 13.48 27.48 -17.37
C LEU A 238 12.49 28.12 -16.40
N ALA A 239 12.74 29.40 -16.14
CA ALA A 239 11.83 30.33 -15.51
C ALA A 239 10.70 30.72 -16.49
N PHE A 240 9.46 30.78 -16.00
CA PHE A 240 8.41 31.58 -16.64
C PHE A 240 7.73 32.46 -15.59
N HIS A 241 7.93 33.77 -15.76
CA HIS A 241 7.11 34.85 -15.22
C HIS A 241 5.74 34.85 -15.93
N GLY A 242 4.68 35.08 -15.17
CA GLY A 242 3.34 35.31 -15.72
C GLY A 242 2.34 35.71 -14.62
N GLN A 243 2.13 37.01 -14.48
CA GLN A 243 1.14 37.66 -13.60
C GLN A 243 -0.31 37.32 -14.01
N GLY A 244 -1.27 37.31 -13.06
CA GLY A 244 -2.70 37.42 -13.42
C GLY A 244 -3.76 36.95 -12.41
N ARG A 245 -4.17 37.88 -11.54
CA ARG A 245 -5.42 38.06 -10.74
C ARG A 245 -6.60 37.05 -10.78
N LEU A 246 -7.14 36.87 -9.56
CA LEU A 246 -8.54 36.76 -9.10
C LEU A 246 -9.67 36.35 -10.07
N CYS A 247 -10.47 35.35 -9.67
CA CYS A 247 -11.92 35.50 -9.48
C CYS A 247 -12.59 34.34 -8.71
N ARG A 248 -13.60 34.68 -7.90
CA ARG A 248 -14.51 33.80 -7.13
C ARG A 248 -15.54 33.11 -8.03
N ALA A 249 -15.98 31.90 -7.65
CA ALA A 249 -17.37 31.39 -7.65
C ALA A 249 -17.34 29.84 -7.54
N GLN A 250 -17.79 29.26 -6.43
CA GLN A 250 -19.12 28.64 -6.29
C GLN A 250 -19.42 27.55 -7.34
N HIS A 251 -19.30 26.26 -7.00
CA HIS A 251 -20.44 25.41 -6.59
C HIS A 251 -20.05 23.91 -6.52
N ARG A 252 -20.48 23.29 -5.41
CA ARG A 252 -20.86 21.86 -5.23
C ARG A 252 -19.84 20.80 -5.65
N SER A 253 -18.97 20.40 -4.71
CA SER A 253 -18.44 19.03 -4.69
C SER A 253 -19.24 18.18 -3.70
N LEU A 254 -19.73 17.05 -4.20
CA LEU A 254 -20.28 15.94 -3.42
C LEU A 254 -19.18 15.39 -2.52
N ARG A 255 -19.20 15.75 -1.24
CA ARG A 255 -18.36 15.15 -0.21
C ARG A 255 -19.11 13.97 0.39
N THR A 256 -18.79 12.77 -0.06
CA THR A 256 -19.21 11.54 0.63
C THR A 256 -18.05 11.08 1.48
N TRP A 257 -18.28 11.09 2.77
CA TRP A 257 -17.31 10.81 3.82
C TRP A 257 -17.20 9.30 4.05
N LEU A 258 -15.98 8.80 4.25
CA LEU A 258 -15.77 7.65 5.12
C LEU A 258 -14.49 7.84 5.94
N CYS A 259 -14.68 7.99 7.24
CA CYS A 259 -13.98 7.22 8.27
C CYS A 259 -15.08 6.68 9.20
#